data_AF-A0A327JZN8-F1
#
_entry.id   AF-A0A327JZN8-F1
#
_cell.length_a   1.000
_cell.length_b   1.000
_cell.length_c   1.000
_cell.angle_alpha   90.00
_cell.angle_beta   90.00
_cell.angle_gamma   90.00
#
_symmetry.space_group_name_H-M   'P 1'
#
loop_
_entity.id
_entity.type
_entity.pdbx_description
1 polymer ?
#
loop_
_entity_poly.entity_id
_entity_poly.type
_entity_poly.pdbx_seq_one_letter_code
_entity_poly.pdbx_strand_id
1 'polypeptide(L)'
;VGAGEVHAIMGPNGSGKSTLSYILAGKEDYEVTGGSVTFKGEDLLAMEPDERAAAGVFLAFQYPIEIPGVGTMTFLKTAMNAQR
;
A
#
# COMPACT_ATOMS: atom_id res chain seq x y z
N VAL A 1 15.33 2.06 -2.47
CA VAL A 1 15.22 0.96 -1.49
C VAL A 1 15.63 -0.32 -2.20
N GLY A 2 16.75 -0.92 -1.81
CA GLY A 2 17.25 -2.17 -2.40
C GLY A 2 16.49 -3.39 -1.88
N ALA A 3 16.52 -4.48 -2.64
CA ALA A 3 15.92 -5.74 -2.22
C ALA A 3 16.61 -6.27 -0.95
N GLY A 4 15.81 -6.66 0.05
CA GLY A 4 16.30 -7.16 1.35
C GLY A 4 16.70 -6.07 2.36
N GLU A 5 16.62 -4.79 1.98
CA GLU A 5 16.93 -3.69 2.89
C GLU A 5 15.72 -3.29 3.74
N VAL A 6 15.99 -2.86 4.98
CA VAL A 6 14.98 -2.28 5.88
C VAL A 6 15.30 -0.80 6.06
N HIS A 7 14.34 0.07 5.73
CA HIS A 7 14.49 1.52 5.78
C HIS A 7 13.52 2.11 6.79
N ALA A 8 14.01 3.04 7.61
CA ALA A 8 13.18 3.82 8.52
C ALA A 8 13.01 5.24 7.98
N ILE A 9 11.78 5.72 7.95
CA ILE A 9 11.45 7.12 7.63
C ILE A 9 10.96 7.78 8.92
N MET A 10 11.69 8.79 9.38
CA MET A 10 11.46 9.47 10.65
C MET A 10 11.24 10.98 10.44
N GLY A 11 10.56 11.64 11.38
CA GLY A 11 10.22 13.06 11.32
C GLY A 11 9.02 13.42 12.19
N PRO A 12 8.78 14.70 12.48
CA PRO A 12 7.68 15.15 13.33
C PRO A 12 6.30 14.84 12.74
N ASN A 13 5.25 14.85 13.56
CA ASN A 13 3.87 14.70 13.06
C ASN A 13 3.54 15.82 12.06
N GLY A 14 2.81 15.49 11.00
CA GLY A 14 2.53 16.42 9.90
C GLY A 14 3.63 16.51 8.83
N SER A 15 4.80 15.88 9.01
CA SER A 15 5.89 15.92 8.02
C SER A 15 5.67 15.05 6.76
N GLY A 16 4.45 14.54 6.54
CA GLY A 16 4.11 13.75 5.35
C GLY A 16 4.46 12.25 5.39
N LYS A 17 4.98 11.69 6.49
CA LYS A 17 5.34 10.26 6.58
C LYS A 17 4.17 9.32 6.25
N SER A 18 3.04 9.51 6.92
CA SER A 18 1.83 8.71 6.65
C SER A 18 1.27 8.99 5.26
N THR A 19 1.32 10.26 4.82
CA THR A 19 0.93 10.66 3.45
C THR A 19 1.72 9.90 2.40
N LEU A 20 3.04 9.75 2.58
CA LEU A 20 3.89 8.94 1.69
C LEU A 20 3.42 7.48 1.64
N SER A 21 3.22 6.85 2.81
CA SER A 21 2.74 5.46 2.86
C SER A 21 1.37 5.29 2.18
N TYR A 22 0.46 6.26 2.35
CA TYR A 22 -0.86 6.24 1.72
C TYR A 22 -0.82 6.46 0.21
N ILE A 23 0.03 7.36 -0.29
CA ILE A 23 0.23 7.56 -1.73
C ILE A 23 0.79 6.30 -2.39
N LEU A 24 1.80 5.66 -1.76
CA LEU A 24 2.38 4.42 -2.28
C LEU A 24 1.34 3.29 -2.33
N ALA A 25 0.47 3.20 -1.31
CA ALA A 25 -0.60 2.22 -1.25
C ALA A 25 -1.81 2.52 -2.18
N GLY A 26 -1.86 3.71 -2.79
CA GLY A 26 -2.96 4.10 -3.70
C GLY A 26 -4.23 4.59 -3.01
N LYS A 27 -4.13 5.20 -1.83
CA LYS A 27 -5.33 5.76 -1.16
C LYS A 27 -5.92 6.92 -1.97
N GLU A 28 -7.17 6.77 -2.40
CA GLU A 28 -7.89 7.68 -3.32
C GLU A 28 -8.01 9.13 -2.82
N ASP A 29 -8.01 9.36 -1.50
CA ASP A 29 -8.13 10.72 -0.92
C ASP A 29 -6.90 11.62 -1.16
N TYR A 30 -5.90 11.15 -1.92
CA TYR A 30 -4.68 11.90 -2.21
C TYR A 30 -4.50 12.12 -3.72
N GLU A 31 -4.26 13.37 -4.09
CA GLU A 31 -3.86 13.75 -5.44
C GLU A 31 -2.34 13.88 -5.53
N VAL A 32 -1.71 13.17 -6.47
CA VAL A 32 -0.29 13.34 -6.78
C VAL A 32 -0.12 14.47 -7.78
N THR A 33 0.37 15.62 -7.30
CA THR A 33 0.52 16.82 -8.13
C THR A 33 1.77 16.80 -9.03
N GLY A 34 2.70 15.88 -8.79
CA GLY A 34 3.90 15.70 -9.60
C GLY A 34 4.88 14.68 -9.03
N GLY A 35 5.90 14.34 -9.82
CA GLY A 35 6.86 13.29 -9.52
C GLY A 35 6.43 11.94 -10.09
N SER A 36 7.19 10.89 -9.75
CA SER A 36 6.98 9.53 -10.24
C SER A 36 7.41 8.52 -9.20
N VAL A 37 6.81 7.33 -9.22
CA VAL A 37 7.22 6.21 -8.37
C VAL A 37 7.40 4.97 -9.24
N THR A 38 8.61 4.46 -9.30
CA THR A 38 8.90 3.22 -10.04
C THR A 38 9.05 2.06 -9.07
N PHE A 39 8.32 0.97 -9.30
CA PHE A 39 8.44 -0.27 -8.55
C PHE A 39 8.63 -1.43 -9.51
N LYS A 40 9.70 -2.21 -9.34
CA LYS A 40 10.06 -3.33 -10.22
C LYS A 40 10.11 -2.99 -11.73
N GLY A 41 10.40 -1.74 -12.07
CA GLY A 41 10.48 -1.26 -13.46
C GLY A 41 9.17 -0.70 -14.02
N GLU A 42 8.08 -0.74 -13.26
CA GLU A 42 6.77 -0.25 -13.66
C GLU A 42 6.41 1.04 -12.91
N ASP A 43 5.57 1.88 -13.52
CA ASP A 43 5.05 3.08 -12.89
C ASP A 43 3.94 2.72 -11.89
N LEU A 44 4.25 2.83 -10.61
CA LEU A 44 3.34 2.48 -9.52
C LEU A 44 2.14 3.44 -9.47
N LEU A 45 2.31 4.70 -9.89
CA LEU A 45 1.25 5.70 -9.80
C LEU A 45 0.15 5.48 -10.85
N ALA A 46 0.46 4.74 -11.91
CA ALA A 46 -0.49 4.35 -12.95
C ALA A 46 -1.33 3.11 -12.58
N MET A 47 -1.02 2.44 -11.47
CA MET A 47 -1.70 1.22 -11.01
C MET A 47 -2.83 1.54 -10.03
N GLU A 48 -3.91 0.76 -10.10
CA GLU A 48 -4.96 0.72 -9.09
C GLU A 48 -4.46 0.04 -7.79
N PRO A 49 -5.07 0.29 -6.62
CA PRO A 49 -4.57 -0.22 -5.33
C PRO A 49 -4.42 -1.74 -5.26
N ASP A 50 -5.31 -2.50 -5.89
CA ASP A 50 -5.26 -3.95 -5.95
C ASP A 50 -4.14 -4.47 -6.87
N GLU A 51 -3.86 -3.77 -7.98
CA GLU A 51 -2.72 -4.06 -8.85
C GLU A 51 -1.38 -3.83 -8.13
N ARG A 52 -1.29 -2.75 -7.34
CA ARG A 52 -0.11 -2.47 -6.50
C ARG A 52 0.11 -3.57 -5.46
N ALA A 53 -0.97 -4.04 -4.85
CA ALA A 53 -0.93 -5.15 -3.88
C ALA A 53 -0.46 -6.44 -4.55
N ALA A 54 -1.00 -6.77 -5.73
CA ALA A 54 -0.58 -7.91 -6.55
C ALA A 54 0.91 -7.85 -6.93
N ALA A 55 1.40 -6.66 -7.29
CA ALA A 55 2.81 -6.42 -7.60
C ALA A 55 3.74 -6.62 -6.37
N GLY A 56 3.18 -6.57 -5.16
CA GLY A 56 3.88 -6.84 -3.89
C GLY A 56 4.05 -5.63 -2.97
N VAL A 57 3.30 -4.54 -3.19
CA VAL A 57 3.23 -3.41 -2.26
C VAL A 57 2.23 -3.72 -1.15
N PHE A 58 2.64 -3.58 0.10
CA PHE A 58 1.78 -3.84 1.25
C PHE A 58 1.80 -2.67 2.23
N LEU A 59 0.62 -2.28 2.71
CA LEU A 59 0.46 -1.29 3.77
C LEU A 59 -0.10 -1.96 5.02
N ALA A 60 0.68 -1.97 6.10
CA ALA A 60 0.17 -2.28 7.42
C ALA A 60 -0.57 -1.05 7.98
N PHE A 61 -1.89 -1.15 8.13
CA PHE A 61 -2.69 -0.08 8.73
C PHE A 61 -2.40 0.05 10.22
N GLN A 62 -2.32 1.30 10.71
CA GLN A 62 -2.16 1.57 12.15
C GLN A 62 -3.40 1.11 12.95
N TYR A 63 -4.58 1.29 12.37
CA TYR A 63 -5.86 0.85 12.92
C TYR A 63 -6.60 0.05 11.84
N PRO A 64 -6.42 -1.28 11.80
CA PRO A 64 -7.13 -2.11 10.85
C PRO A 64 -8.63 -2.05 11.11
N ILE A 65 -9.42 -1.94 10.04
CA ILE A 65 -10.89 -1.93 10.13
C ILE A 65 -11.38 -3.36 10.31
N GLU A 66 -12.25 -3.57 11.28
CA GLU A 66 -12.96 -4.84 11.44
C GLU A 66 -14.13 -4.92 10.45
N ILE A 67 -14.32 -6.10 9.84
CA ILE A 67 -15.45 -6.37 8.96
C ILE A 67 -16.38 -7.36 9.68
N PRO A 68 -17.51 -6.90 10.26
CA PRO A 68 -18.41 -7.77 11.00
C PRO A 68 -18.90 -8.94 10.16
N GLY A 69 -18.87 -10.14 10.73
CA GLY A 69 -19.32 -11.37 10.05
C GLY A 69 -18.30 -11.98 9.08
N VAL A 70 -17.14 -11.34 8.86
CA VAL A 70 -16.06 -11.91 8.01
C VAL A 70 -14.92 -12.41 8.88
N GLY A 71 -14.81 -13.74 9.00
CA GLY A 71 -13.68 -14.36 9.70
C GLY A 71 -12.36 -14.15 8.95
N THR A 72 -11.26 -13.98 9.69
CA THR A 72 -9.91 -13.73 9.13
C THR A 72 -9.50 -14.75 8.08
N MET A 73 -9.74 -16.04 8.32
CA MET A 73 -9.39 -17.09 7.36
C MET A 73 -10.23 -17.02 6.08
N THR A 74 -11.49 -16.61 6.17
CA THR A 74 -12.35 -16.40 5.00
C THR A 74 -11.86 -15.21 4.18
N PHE A 75 -11.49 -14.10 4.85
CA PHE A 75 -10.90 -12.94 4.20
C PHE A 75 -9.60 -13.30 3.47
N LEU A 76 -8.65 -13.96 4.15
CA LEU A 76 -7.37 -14.36 3.56
C LEU A 76 -7.55 -15.32 2.38
N LYS A 77 -8.42 -16.33 2.50
CA LYS A 77 -8.72 -17.24 1.38
C LYS A 77 -9.30 -16.50 0.18
N THR A 78 -10.23 -15.57 0.43
CA THR A 78 -10.85 -14.77 -0.63
C THR A 78 -9.81 -13.90 -1.33
N ALA A 79 -8.97 -13.20 -0.57
CA ALA A 79 -7.89 -12.37 -1.10
C ALA A 79 -6.88 -13.20 -1.93
N MET A 80 -6.48 -14.38 -1.43
CA MET A 80 -5.60 -15.28 -2.18
C MET A 80 -6.23 -15.80 -3.47
N ASN A 81 -7.54 -16.08 -3.46
CA ASN A 81 -8.24 -16.57 -4.65
C ASN A 81 -8.48 -15.48 -5.68
N ALA A 82 -8.64 -14.22 -5.27
CA ALA A 82 -8.79 -13.08 -6.18
C ALA A 82 -7.50 -12.78 -6.99
N GLN A 83 -6.36 -13.32 -6.55
CA GLN A 83 -5.05 -13.18 -7.18
C GLN A 83 -4.68 -14.40 -8.05
N ARG A 84 -5.55 -15.41 -8.15
CA ARG A 84 -5.35 -16.62 -8.95
C ARG A 84 -5.97 -16.53 -10.33
#